data_AF-A0A1F6KVY1-F1
#
_entry.id   AF-A0A1F6KVY1-F1
#
_cell.length_a   1.000
_cell.length_b   1.000
_cell.length_c   1.000
_cell.angle_alpha   90.00
_cell.angle_beta   90.00
_cell.angle_gamma   90.00
#
_symmetry.space_group_name_H-M   'P 1'
#
loop_
_entity.id
_entity.type
_entity.pdbx_description
1 polymer ?
#
loop_
_entity_poly.entity_id
_entity_poly.type
_entity_poly.pdbx_seq_one_letter_code
_entity_poly.pdbx_strand_id
1 'polypeptide(L)'
;MKKILAKVSTSKKLKKIESFLRENKNTVLALVTISIFVDIFFVKVSSDIVIFGTLLLYGIFIKMFQINSRRTFLLCLALLAVMFIDFLFTGTSVSTEKAAVWLVLFMALGIFQQWRENPTR
;
A
#
# COMPACT_ATOMS: atom_id res chain seq x y z
N MET A 1 19.22 -2.87 34.97
CA MET A 1 19.82 -1.91 34.01
C MET A 1 19.91 -2.41 32.55
N LYS A 2 20.35 -3.64 32.25
CA LYS A 2 20.42 -4.16 30.86
C LYS A 2 19.11 -4.05 30.05
N LYS A 3 17.94 -4.32 30.65
CA LYS A 3 16.62 -4.18 30.01
C LYS A 3 16.27 -2.72 29.64
N ILE A 4 16.71 -1.74 30.43
CA ILE A 4 16.42 -0.32 30.19
C ILE A 4 17.32 0.22 29.06
N LEU A 5 18.60 -0.15 29.07
CA LEU A 5 19.55 0.19 28.00
C LEU A 5 19.16 -0.43 26.65
N ALA A 6 18.69 -1.69 26.65
CA ALA A 6 18.14 -2.32 25.44
C ALA A 6 16.91 -1.56 24.91
N LYS A 7 15.97 -1.18 25.78
CA LYS A 7 14.75 -0.43 25.41
C LYS A 7 15.06 0.96 24.83
N VAL A 8 16.06 1.65 25.37
CA VAL A 8 16.53 2.96 24.90
C VAL A 8 17.31 2.86 23.57
N SER A 9 18.08 1.79 23.37
CA SER A 9 18.75 1.50 22.09
C SER A 9 17.74 1.21 20.97
N THR A 10 16.73 0.38 21.25
CA THR A 10 15.69 0.02 20.27
C THR A 10 14.85 1.23 19.89
N SER A 11 14.54 2.14 20.82
CA SER A 11 13.80 3.38 20.51
C SER A 11 14.61 4.36 19.65
N LYS A 12 15.93 4.47 19.86
CA LYS A 12 16.82 5.24 18.98
C LYS A 12 16.90 4.66 17.57
N LYS A 13 17.00 3.34 17.44
CA LYS A 13 16.99 2.66 16.12
C LYS A 13 15.65 2.83 15.40
N LEU A 14 14.53 2.66 16.12
CA LEU A 14 13.18 2.90 15.59
C LEU A 14 13.01 4.33 15.07
N LYS A 15 13.43 5.34 15.85
CA LYS A 15 13.39 6.74 15.41
C LYS A 15 14.23 7.02 14.17
N LYS A 16 15.39 6.37 14.05
CA LYS A 16 16.26 6.49 12.86
C LYS A 16 15.63 5.85 11.62
N ILE A 17 14.97 4.71 11.78
CA ILE A 17 14.23 4.04 10.69
C ILE A 17 13.04 4.91 10.27
N GLU A 18 12.28 5.43 11.23
CA GLU A 18 11.16 6.32 10.98
C GLU A 18 11.59 7.59 10.23
N SER A 19 12.68 8.24 10.66
CA SER A 19 13.20 9.41 9.97
C SER A 19 13.65 9.09 8.54
N PHE A 20 14.33 7.96 8.35
CA PHE A 20 14.77 7.51 7.03
C PHE A 20 13.61 7.20 6.08
N LEU A 21 12.56 6.53 6.59
CA LEU A 21 11.33 6.26 5.84
C LEU A 21 10.58 7.55 5.49
N ARG A 22 10.62 8.56 6.38
CA ARG A 22 9.96 9.86 6.15
C ARG A 22 10.65 10.67 5.06
N GLU A 23 11.98 10.63 5.06
CA GLU A 23 12.83 11.26 4.05
C GLU A 23 12.66 10.60 2.69
N ASN A 24 12.53 9.27 2.66
CA ASN A 24 12.40 8.46 1.44
C ASN A 24 10.97 7.96 1.16
N LYS A 25 9.95 8.70 1.59
CA LYS A 25 8.54 8.28 1.50
C LYS A 25 8.09 7.87 0.10
N ASN A 26 8.62 8.52 -0.94
CA ASN A 26 8.30 8.20 -2.33
C ASN A 26 8.88 6.85 -2.76
N THR A 27 10.11 6.54 -2.34
CA THR A 27 10.78 5.26 -2.62
C THR A 27 10.05 4.11 -1.96
N VAL A 28 9.60 4.29 -0.71
CA VAL A 28 8.83 3.27 0.00
C VAL A 28 7.46 3.07 -0.64
N LEU A 29 6.79 4.17 -1.03
CA LEU A 29 5.53 4.08 -1.77
C LEU A 29 5.72 3.30 -3.08
N ALA A 30 6.77 3.59 -3.84
CA ALA A 30 7.10 2.88 -5.07
C ALA A 30 7.37 1.38 -4.83
N LEU A 31 8.11 1.04 -3.77
CA LEU A 31 8.35 -0.35 -3.38
C LEU A 31 7.05 -1.10 -3.07
N VAL A 32 6.12 -0.47 -2.32
CA VAL A 32 4.81 -1.09 -2.04
C VAL A 32 4.02 -1.26 -3.33
N THR A 33 3.99 -0.24 -4.20
CA THR A 33 3.34 -0.32 -5.51
C THR A 33 3.90 -1.47 -6.34
N ILE A 34 5.22 -1.60 -6.44
CA ILE A 34 5.88 -2.69 -7.16
C ILE A 34 5.50 -4.05 -6.55
N SER A 35 5.47 -4.16 -5.22
CA SER A 35 5.10 -5.41 -4.56
C SER A 35 3.68 -5.87 -4.90
N ILE A 36 2.74 -4.94 -5.08
CA ILE A 36 1.37 -5.22 -5.50
C ILE A 36 1.34 -5.71 -6.95
N PHE A 37 2.09 -5.07 -7.85
CA PHE A 37 2.19 -5.55 -9.24
C PHE A 37 2.81 -6.94 -9.33
N VAL A 38 3.83 -7.23 -8.50
CA VAL A 38 4.41 -8.58 -8.42
C VAL A 38 3.38 -9.59 -7.94
N ASP A 39 2.56 -9.26 -6.95
CA ASP A 39 1.48 -10.14 -6.47
C ASP A 39 0.41 -10.40 -7.55
N ILE A 40 0.05 -9.39 -8.34
CA ILE A 40 -0.94 -9.51 -9.42
C ILE A 40 -0.43 -10.43 -10.53
N PHE A 41 0.79 -10.20 -11.02
CA PHE A 41 1.29 -10.87 -12.23
C PHE A 41 2.01 -12.19 -11.98
N PHE A 42 2.73 -12.33 -10.85
CA PHE A 42 3.63 -13.47 -10.63
C PHE A 42 3.10 -14.45 -9.59
N VAL A 43 2.30 -13.99 -8.63
CA VAL A 43 1.77 -14.87 -7.59
C VAL A 43 0.44 -15.45 -8.07
N LYS A 44 0.45 -16.71 -8.48
CA LYS A 44 -0.76 -17.38 -9.00
C LYS A 44 -1.77 -17.76 -7.91
N VAL A 45 -1.37 -17.70 -6.64
CA VAL A 45 -2.22 -18.04 -5.50
C VAL A 45 -2.82 -16.76 -4.93
N SER A 46 -4.15 -16.70 -4.86
CA SER A 46 -4.85 -15.65 -4.13
C SER A 46 -4.84 -16.00 -2.64
N SER A 47 -4.04 -15.25 -1.86
CA SER A 47 -3.99 -15.40 -0.41
C SER A 47 -4.53 -14.13 0.25
N ASP A 48 -5.71 -14.25 0.86
CA ASP A 48 -6.36 -13.14 1.55
C ASP A 48 -5.45 -12.53 2.62
N ILE A 49 -4.68 -13.38 3.32
CA ILE A 49 -3.73 -12.95 4.36
C ILE A 49 -2.68 -11.99 3.78
N VAL A 50 -2.16 -12.28 2.58
CA VAL A 50 -1.15 -11.45 1.92
C VAL A 50 -1.75 -10.12 1.48
N ILE A 51 -2.96 -10.16 0.90
CA ILE A 51 -3.68 -8.98 0.42
C ILE A 51 -4.01 -8.06 1.60
N PHE A 52 -4.70 -8.57 2.62
CA PHE A 52 -5.08 -7.78 3.80
C PHE A 52 -3.87 -7.34 4.62
N GLY A 53 -2.85 -8.18 4.77
CA GLY A 53 -1.62 -7.82 5.47
C GLY A 53 -0.89 -6.65 4.80
N THR A 54 -0.76 -6.70 3.47
CA THR A 54 -0.12 -5.65 2.68
C THR A 54 -0.97 -4.37 2.66
N LEU A 55 -2.30 -4.48 2.56
CA LEU A 55 -3.22 -3.34 2.65
C LEU A 55 -3.14 -2.66 4.03
N LEU A 56 -3.05 -3.44 5.11
CA LEU A 56 -2.93 -2.91 6.47
C LEU A 56 -1.60 -2.20 6.67
N LEU A 57 -0.49 -2.79 6.17
CA LEU A 57 0.82 -2.13 6.15
C LEU A 57 0.76 -0.80 5.38
N TYR A 58 0.10 -0.78 4.22
CA TYR A 58 -0.10 0.44 3.43
C TYR A 58 -0.95 1.48 4.18
N GLY A 59 -2.03 1.07 4.85
CA GLY A 59 -2.87 1.96 5.65
C GLY A 59 -2.12 2.59 6.83
N ILE A 60 -1.30 1.80 7.53
CA ILE A 60 -0.40 2.30 8.58
C ILE A 60 0.60 3.29 7.97
N PHE A 61 1.19 2.96 6.82
CA PHE A 61 2.12 3.84 6.10
C PHE A 61 1.47 5.18 5.74
N ILE A 62 0.26 5.19 5.17
CA ILE A 62 -0.49 6.42 4.90
C ILE A 62 -0.72 7.23 6.19
N LYS A 63 -1.10 6.56 7.28
CA LYS A 63 -1.33 7.24 8.57
C LYS A 63 -0.06 7.85 9.12
N MET A 64 1.07 7.15 9.06
CA MET A 64 2.37 7.64 9.55
C MET A 64 2.94 8.78 8.71
N PHE A 65 2.87 8.67 7.38
CA PHE A 65 3.53 9.60 6.46
C PHE A 65 2.62 10.70 5.93
N GLN A 66 1.35 10.74 6.37
CA GLN A 66 0.34 11.70 5.93
C GLN A 66 0.33 11.84 4.40
N ILE A 67 0.32 10.71 3.71
CA ILE A 67 0.21 10.71 2.25
C ILE A 67 -1.15 11.29 1.89
N ASN A 68 -1.21 12.06 0.80
CA ASN A 68 -2.45 12.64 0.29
C ASN A 68 -3.28 11.60 -0.48
N SER A 69 -4.60 11.68 -0.35
CA SER A 69 -5.60 10.88 -1.07
C SER A 69 -5.36 10.83 -2.59
N ARG A 70 -4.91 11.95 -3.19
CA ARG A 70 -4.56 12.04 -4.61
C ARG A 70 -3.57 10.97 -5.08
N ARG A 71 -2.62 10.55 -4.23
CA ARG A 71 -1.65 9.51 -4.60
C ARG A 71 -2.27 8.12 -4.61
N THR A 72 -3.12 7.83 -3.62
CA THR A 72 -3.90 6.58 -3.58
C THR A 72 -4.84 6.48 -4.78
N PHE A 73 -5.46 7.59 -5.17
CA PHE A 73 -6.27 7.65 -6.39
C PHE A 73 -5.45 7.35 -7.66
N LEU A 74 -4.26 7.93 -7.80
CA LEU A 74 -3.37 7.62 -8.94
C LEU A 74 -2.94 6.14 -8.96
N LEU A 75 -2.73 5.54 -7.79
CA LEU A 75 -2.45 4.11 -7.69
C LEU A 75 -3.65 3.28 -8.17
N CYS A 76 -4.87 3.62 -7.77
CA CYS A 76 -6.09 2.98 -8.29
C CYS A 76 -6.19 3.12 -9.80
N LEU A 77 -5.93 4.31 -10.35
CA LEU A 77 -5.97 4.54 -11.79
C LEU A 77 -4.94 3.69 -12.53
N ALA A 78 -3.73 3.55 -11.97
CA ALA A 78 -2.70 2.68 -12.53
C ALA A 78 -3.11 1.20 -12.49
N LEU A 79 -3.69 0.73 -11.38
CA LEU A 79 -4.21 -0.62 -11.26
C LEU A 79 -5.34 -0.88 -12.26
N LEU A 80 -6.25 0.08 -12.44
CA LEU A 80 -7.34 0.01 -13.41
C LEU A 80 -6.79 -0.08 -14.84
N ALA A 81 -5.79 0.73 -15.19
CA ALA A 81 -5.15 0.69 -16.50
C ALA A 81 -4.46 -0.66 -16.74
N VAL A 82 -3.75 -1.19 -15.73
CA VAL A 82 -3.12 -2.51 -15.81
C VAL A 82 -4.15 -3.62 -15.97
N MET A 83 -5.21 -3.61 -15.18
CA MET A 83 -6.31 -4.57 -15.28
C MET A 83 -6.95 -4.53 -16.67
N PHE A 84 -7.20 -3.33 -17.20
CA PHE A 84 -7.78 -3.14 -18.54
C PHE A 84 -6.87 -3.69 -19.63
N ILE A 85 -5.57 -3.39 -19.58
CA ILE A 85 -4.59 -3.91 -20.53
C ILE A 85 -4.53 -5.43 -20.46
N ASP A 86 -4.39 -6.01 -19.26
CA ASP A 86 -4.31 -7.46 -19.05
C ASP A 86 -5.58 -8.18 -19.55
N PHE A 87 -6.74 -7.58 -19.31
CA PHE A 87 -8.03 -8.08 -19.79
C PHE A 87 -8.14 -8.10 -21.32
N LEU A 88 -7.59 -7.10 -22.02
CA LEU A 88 -7.61 -7.08 -23.50
C LEU A 88 -6.81 -8.24 -24.11
N PHE A 89 -5.74 -8.69 -23.45
CA PHE A 89 -4.88 -9.75 -23.97
C PHE A 89 -5.29 -11.15 -23.50
N THR A 90 -5.80 -11.27 -22.27
CA THR A 90 -6.02 -12.57 -21.62
C THR A 90 -7.49 -12.86 -21.28
N GLY A 91 -8.38 -11.87 -21.41
CA GLY A 91 -9.76 -11.97 -20.94
C GLY A 91 -9.82 -12.07 -19.42
N THR A 92 -10.83 -12.76 -18.90
CA THR A 92 -10.95 -13.02 -17.46
C THR A 92 -9.89 -14.03 -17.01
N SER A 93 -8.99 -13.59 -16.15
CA SER A 93 -7.89 -14.38 -15.59
C SER A 93 -7.71 -14.12 -14.09
N VAL A 94 -6.99 -15.00 -13.39
CA VAL A 94 -6.65 -14.83 -11.96
C VAL A 94 -5.94 -13.50 -11.70
N SER A 95 -5.12 -13.03 -12.64
CA SER A 95 -4.44 -11.73 -12.58
C SER A 95 -5.46 -10.58 -12.61
N THR A 96 -6.41 -10.62 -13.55
CA THR A 96 -7.46 -9.58 -13.63
C THR A 96 -8.36 -9.56 -12.40
N GLU A 97 -8.69 -10.72 -11.82
CA GLU A 97 -9.47 -10.82 -10.58
C GLU A 97 -8.70 -10.22 -9.40
N LYS A 98 -7.41 -10.55 -9.25
CA LYS A 98 -6.55 -9.96 -8.22
C LYS A 98 -6.42 -8.45 -8.37
N ALA A 99 -6.21 -7.97 -9.59
CA ALA A 99 -6.14 -6.54 -9.88
C ALA A 99 -7.44 -5.83 -9.49
N ALA A 100 -8.60 -6.45 -9.74
CA ALA A 100 -9.90 -5.92 -9.32
C ALA A 100 -10.05 -5.88 -7.79
N VAL A 101 -9.64 -6.93 -7.07
CA VAL A 101 -9.65 -6.95 -5.60
C VAL A 101 -8.78 -5.82 -5.04
N TRP A 102 -7.55 -5.69 -5.55
CA TRP A 102 -6.65 -4.61 -5.16
C TRP A 102 -7.25 -3.23 -5.44
N LEU A 103 -7.83 -3.04 -6.63
CA LEU A 103 -8.49 -1.81 -7.02
C LEU A 103 -9.62 -1.44 -6.04
N VAL A 104 -10.51 -2.37 -5.73
CA VAL A 104 -11.64 -2.13 -4.81
C VAL A 104 -11.15 -1.77 -3.41
N LEU A 105 -10.15 -2.49 -2.89
CA LEU A 105 -9.59 -2.23 -1.56
C LEU A 105 -8.89 -0.87 -1.49
N PHE A 106 -8.08 -0.51 -2.49
CA PHE A 106 -7.44 0.80 -2.53
C PHE A 106 -8.44 1.93 -2.76
N MET A 107 -9.51 1.70 -3.51
CA MET A 107 -10.58 2.67 -3.69
C MET A 107 -11.29 2.94 -2.36
N ALA A 108 -11.68 1.90 -1.62
CA ALA A 108 -12.28 2.05 -0.29
C ALA A 108 -11.35 2.81 0.67
N LEU A 109 -10.06 2.46 0.66
CA LEU A 109 -9.06 3.13 1.49
C LEU A 109 -8.84 4.59 1.07
N GLY A 110 -8.84 4.88 -0.23
CA GLY A 110 -8.76 6.23 -0.77
C GLY A 110 -9.95 7.11 -0.41
N ILE A 111 -11.17 6.55 -0.45
CA ILE A 111 -12.39 7.24 0.02
C ILE A 111 -12.28 7.56 1.51
N PHE A 112 -11.89 6.58 2.34
CA PHE A 112 -11.70 6.80 3.78
C PHE A 112 -10.63 7.88 4.06
N GLN A 113 -9.54 7.85 3.30
CA GLN A 113 -8.47 8.83 3.39
C GLN A 113 -8.95 10.24 3.01
N GLN A 114 -9.71 10.37 1.93
CA GLN A 114 -10.27 11.64 1.48
C GLN A 114 -11.29 12.21 2.48
N TRP A 115 -12.12 11.36 3.09
CA TRP A 115 -13.04 11.79 4.14
C TRP A 115 -12.28 12.29 5.37
N ARG A 116 -11.18 11.63 5.76
CA ARG A 116 -10.31 12.11 6.84
C ARG A 116 -9.63 13.45 6.52
N GLU A 117 -9.26 13.66 5.25
CA GLU A 117 -8.65 14.91 4.78
C GLU A 117 -9.66 16.07 4.70
N ASN A 118 -10.93 15.78 4.40
CA ASN A 118 -12.03 16.75 4.32
C ASN A 118 -13.24 16.32 5.16
N PRO A 119 -13.21 16.47 6.49
CA PRO A 119 -14.30 16.05 7.37
C PRO A 119 -15.52 16.98 7.36
N THR A 120 -15.43 18.17 6.76
CA THR A 120 -16.42 19.27 6.87
C THR A 120 -17.02 19.70 5.53
N ARG A 121 -17.16 18.78 4.57
CA ARG A 121 -17.98 18.97 3.37
C ARG A 121 -19.08 17.93 3.32
#